data_AF-A0A438FKJ2-F1
#
_entry.id   AF-A0A438FKJ2-F1
#
_cell.length_a   1.000
_cell.length_b   1.000
_cell.length_c   1.000
_cell.angle_alpha   90.00
_cell.angle_beta   90.00
_cell.angle_gamma   90.00
#
_symmetry.space_group_name_H-M   'P 1'
#
loop_
_entity.id
_entity.type
_entity.pdbx_description
1 polymer ?
#
loop_
_entity_poly.entity_id
_entity_poly.type
_entity_poly.pdbx_seq_one_letter_code
_entity_poly.pdbx_strand_id
1 'polypeptide(L)'
;MYQTQTSTPAAEEQPPSRDCPSLPLTPTCTKTPPSLAQALVHYATLNITPQQTFNEISVSLRVLQKKAPCNFLVFGLGHDSLMWSALNHGGRTIFLEEDKSWIEQIKQKLPSLESIM
;
A
#
# COMPACT_ATOMS: atom_id res chain seq x y z
N MET A 1 -6.99 71.43 -30.92
CA MET A 1 -6.19 70.21 -31.02
C MET A 1 -5.56 69.95 -29.66
N TYR A 2 -6.30 69.30 -28.76
CA TYR A 2 -5.78 68.81 -27.49
C TYR A 2 -6.25 67.36 -27.37
N GLN A 3 -5.30 66.42 -27.38
CA GLN A 3 -5.56 64.99 -27.22
C GLN A 3 -5.57 64.66 -25.72
N THR A 4 -6.70 64.21 -25.20
CA THR A 4 -6.80 63.52 -23.92
C THR A 4 -6.61 62.03 -24.15
N GLN A 5 -5.52 61.47 -23.58
CA GLN A 5 -5.26 60.03 -23.53
C GLN A 5 -6.14 59.39 -22.46
N THR A 6 -7.01 58.47 -22.88
CA THR A 6 -7.73 57.54 -22.00
C THR A 6 -6.92 56.25 -21.87
N SER A 7 -6.39 56.02 -20.67
CA SER A 7 -5.80 54.75 -20.24
C SER A 7 -6.85 53.95 -19.45
N THR A 8 -7.09 52.71 -19.87
CA THR A 8 -7.90 51.69 -19.16
C THR A 8 -7.36 50.29 -19.54
N PRO A 9 -7.53 49.25 -18.71
CA PRO A 9 -6.44 48.64 -17.96
C PRO A 9 -6.02 47.27 -18.49
N ALA A 10 -4.93 46.77 -17.91
CA ALA A 10 -4.26 45.51 -18.18
C ALA A 10 -5.22 44.31 -18.25
N ALA A 11 -5.04 43.49 -19.29
CA ALA A 11 -5.64 42.17 -19.40
C ALA A 11 -5.07 41.26 -18.30
N GLU A 12 -5.96 40.73 -17.49
CA GLU A 12 -5.66 39.75 -16.45
C GLU A 12 -5.55 38.37 -17.12
N GLU A 13 -4.32 37.88 -17.30
CA GLU A 13 -4.05 36.52 -17.79
C GLU A 13 -4.51 35.49 -16.74
N GLN A 14 -5.55 34.73 -17.08
CA GLN A 14 -5.93 33.53 -16.32
C GLN A 14 -4.77 32.52 -16.33
N PRO A 15 -4.40 31.93 -15.18
CA PRO A 15 -3.38 30.90 -15.16
C PRO A 15 -3.88 29.65 -15.91
N PRO A 16 -3.02 28.94 -16.64
CA PRO A 16 -3.43 27.78 -17.42
C PRO A 16 -3.99 26.71 -16.48
N SER A 17 -5.21 26.27 -16.76
CA SER A 17 -5.81 25.09 -16.15
C SER A 17 -4.88 23.91 -16.34
N ARG A 18 -4.28 23.46 -15.24
CA ARG A 18 -3.53 22.20 -15.22
C ARG A 18 -4.55 21.08 -15.30
N ASP A 19 -4.94 20.72 -16.51
CA ASP A 19 -5.66 19.49 -16.76
C ASP A 19 -4.77 18.33 -16.29
N CYS A 20 -5.18 17.73 -15.18
CA CYS A 20 -4.57 16.52 -14.68
C CYS A 20 -4.96 15.42 -15.66
N PRO A 21 -4.03 14.77 -16.39
CA PRO A 21 -4.41 13.68 -17.26
C PRO A 21 -5.00 12.58 -16.37
N SER A 22 -6.30 12.33 -16.52
CA SER A 22 -7.00 11.28 -15.81
C SER A 22 -6.34 9.96 -16.16
N LEU A 23 -5.61 9.39 -15.20
CA LEU A 23 -5.04 8.06 -15.32
C LEU A 23 -6.16 7.08 -15.72
N PRO A 24 -5.92 6.14 -16.65
CA PRO A 24 -6.92 5.15 -17.02
C PRO A 24 -7.35 4.39 -15.76
N LEU A 25 -8.65 4.47 -15.43
CA LEU A 25 -9.25 3.64 -14.38
C LEU A 25 -9.10 2.19 -14.81
N THR A 26 -8.14 1.48 -14.24
CA THR A 26 -7.99 0.05 -14.47
C THR A 26 -9.24 -0.66 -13.94
N PRO A 27 -9.79 -1.63 -14.69
CA PRO A 27 -11.00 -2.34 -14.26
C PRO A 27 -10.75 -2.98 -12.90
N THR A 28 -11.53 -2.56 -11.90
CA THR A 28 -11.42 -3.09 -10.54
C THR A 28 -11.92 -4.53 -10.55
N CYS A 29 -11.00 -5.49 -10.46
CA CYS A 29 -11.35 -6.89 -10.30
C CYS A 29 -12.12 -7.05 -8.97
N THR A 30 -13.35 -7.56 -9.02
CA THR A 30 -14.20 -7.77 -7.84
C THR A 30 -13.88 -9.07 -7.08
N LYS A 31 -12.91 -9.85 -7.57
CA LYS A 31 -12.50 -11.10 -6.94
C LYS A 31 -11.59 -10.81 -5.75
N THR A 32 -11.77 -11.57 -4.68
CA THR A 32 -10.89 -11.50 -3.50
C THR A 32 -9.43 -11.67 -3.91
N PRO A 33 -8.54 -10.75 -3.50
CA PRO A 33 -7.11 -10.90 -3.73
C PRO A 33 -6.57 -12.25 -3.25
N PRO A 34 -5.67 -12.92 -4.01
CA PRO A 34 -5.06 -14.16 -3.55
C PRO A 34 -4.35 -14.02 -2.19
N SER A 35 -3.64 -12.90 -1.96
CA SER A 35 -2.99 -12.63 -0.67
C SER A 35 -4.00 -12.54 0.48
N LEU A 36 -5.15 -11.90 0.27
CA LEU A 36 -6.21 -11.81 1.25
C LEU A 36 -6.88 -13.16 1.51
N ALA A 37 -7.19 -13.92 0.45
CA ALA A 37 -7.77 -15.25 0.58
C ALA A 37 -6.85 -16.21 1.36
N GLN A 38 -5.56 -16.20 1.05
CA GLN A 38 -4.55 -16.99 1.77
C GLN A 38 -4.44 -16.57 3.24
N ALA A 39 -4.39 -15.27 3.52
CA ALA A 39 -4.36 -14.76 4.89
C ALA A 39 -5.59 -15.21 5.69
N LEU A 40 -6.80 -15.08 5.12
CA LEU A 40 -8.03 -15.50 5.77
C LEU A 40 -8.02 -17.00 6.11
N VAL A 41 -7.68 -17.87 5.16
CA VAL A 41 -7.59 -19.32 5.40
C VAL A 41 -6.52 -19.66 6.43
N HIS A 42 -5.37 -19.00 6.37
CA HIS A 42 -4.28 -19.20 7.33
C HIS A 42 -4.73 -18.86 8.75
N TYR A 43 -5.22 -17.64 9.00
CA TYR A 43 -5.58 -17.21 10.35
C TYR A 43 -6.87 -17.85 10.88
N ALA A 44 -7.81 -18.23 10.01
CA ALA A 44 -9.01 -18.95 10.42
C ALA A 44 -8.71 -20.38 10.90
N THR A 45 -7.57 -20.96 10.49
CA THR A 45 -7.21 -22.35 10.83
C THR A 45 -5.98 -22.45 11.73
N LEU A 46 -5.33 -21.33 12.08
CA LEU A 46 -4.15 -21.31 12.92
C LEU A 46 -4.51 -21.38 14.41
N ASN A 47 -3.89 -22.30 15.13
CA ASN A 47 -4.06 -22.45 16.60
C ASN A 47 -3.15 -21.51 17.42
N ILE A 48 -2.40 -20.64 16.75
CA ILE A 48 -1.42 -19.73 17.34
C ILE A 48 -1.93 -18.30 17.17
N THR A 49 -1.95 -17.55 18.27
CA THR A 49 -2.28 -16.13 18.24
C THR A 49 -1.11 -15.32 17.67
N PRO A 50 -1.34 -14.38 16.74
CA PRO A 50 -0.32 -13.45 16.27
C PRO A 50 0.34 -12.68 17.44
N GLN A 51 1.61 -12.32 17.29
CA GLN A 51 2.41 -11.71 18.37
C GLN A 51 1.92 -10.30 18.77
N GLN A 52 1.26 -9.59 17.86
CA GLN A 52 0.78 -8.23 18.10
C GLN A 52 -0.72 -8.19 18.42
N THR A 53 -1.08 -7.27 19.31
CA THR A 53 -2.45 -7.03 19.73
C THR A 53 -3.27 -6.34 18.64
N PHE A 54 -4.60 -6.42 18.76
CA PHE A 54 -5.53 -5.71 17.88
C PHE A 54 -5.23 -4.20 17.79
N ASN A 55 -4.89 -3.57 18.93
CA ASN A 55 -4.63 -2.12 18.97
C ASN A 55 -3.36 -1.75 18.22
N GLU A 56 -2.29 -2.53 18.37
CA GLU A 56 -1.02 -2.31 17.65
C GLU A 56 -1.20 -2.45 16.15
N ILE A 57 -1.86 -3.53 15.72
CA ILE A 57 -2.13 -3.78 14.30
C ILE A 57 -3.04 -2.68 13.70
N SER A 58 -4.04 -2.22 14.46
CA SER A 58 -4.97 -1.20 14.02
C SER A 58 -4.32 0.13 13.66
N VAL A 59 -3.20 0.49 14.32
CA VAL A 59 -2.46 1.72 13.99
C VAL A 59 -1.86 1.61 12.59
N SER A 60 -1.14 0.53 12.31
CA SER A 60 -0.54 0.26 11.00
C SER A 60 -1.59 0.13 9.89
N LEU A 61 -2.72 -0.53 10.19
CA LEU A 61 -3.85 -0.66 9.27
C LEU A 61 -4.36 0.72 8.81
N ARG A 62 -4.59 1.65 9.73
CA ARG A 62 -5.10 3.00 9.40
C ARG A 62 -4.13 3.78 8.50
N VAL A 63 -2.83 3.54 8.63
CA VAL A 63 -1.81 4.14 7.76
C VAL A 63 -1.85 3.49 6.38
N LEU A 64 -1.85 2.16 6.32
CA LEU A 64 -1.88 1.39 5.07
C LEU A 64 -3.16 1.68 4.27
N GLN A 65 -4.32 1.85 4.92
CA GLN A 65 -5.57 2.25 4.25
C GLN A 65 -5.45 3.55 3.44
N LYS A 66 -4.53 4.45 3.83
CA LYS A 66 -4.31 5.74 3.15
C LYS A 66 -3.13 5.73 2.18
N LYS A 67 -2.24 4.75 2.29
CA LYS A 67 -0.93 4.73 1.63
C LYS A 67 -0.75 3.55 0.68
N ALA A 68 -1.51 2.47 0.87
CA ALA A 68 -1.49 1.32 0.00
C ALA A 68 -2.16 1.64 -1.36
N PRO A 69 -1.69 1.04 -2.46
CA PRO A 69 -0.51 0.18 -2.55
C PRO A 69 0.81 0.97 -2.41
N CYS A 70 1.76 0.45 -1.64
CA CYS A 70 3.09 1.07 -1.46
C CYS A 70 4.24 0.05 -1.43
N ASN A 71 5.47 0.55 -1.39
CA ASN A 71 6.64 -0.25 -1.01
C ASN A 71 6.68 -0.34 0.52
N PHE A 72 6.38 -1.52 1.06
CA PHE A 72 6.26 -1.78 2.48
C PHE A 72 7.39 -2.70 2.94
N LEU A 73 8.29 -2.17 3.78
CA LEU A 73 9.35 -2.95 4.41
C LEU A 73 8.94 -3.31 5.84
N VAL A 74 9.00 -4.59 6.17
CA VAL A 74 8.69 -5.12 7.50
C VAL A 74 9.94 -5.77 8.08
N PHE A 75 10.29 -5.42 9.31
CA PHE A 75 11.37 -6.06 10.06
C PHE A 75 10.79 -7.22 10.86
N GLY A 76 11.35 -8.41 10.65
CA GLY A 76 10.84 -9.67 11.14
C GLY A 76 9.96 -10.39 10.12
N LEU A 77 10.11 -11.71 10.08
CA LEU A 77 9.29 -12.62 9.31
C LEU A 77 8.57 -13.55 10.29
N GLY A 78 7.28 -13.79 10.10
CA GLY A 78 6.54 -14.60 11.06
C GLY A 78 5.07 -14.81 10.73
N HIS A 79 4.30 -15.08 11.77
CA HIS A 79 2.89 -15.42 11.67
C HIS A 79 2.05 -14.28 11.11
N ASP A 80 2.46 -13.03 11.30
CA ASP A 80 1.80 -11.80 10.85
C ASP A 80 2.18 -11.39 9.41
N SER A 81 3.16 -12.05 8.78
CA SER A 81 3.63 -11.67 7.44
C SER A 81 2.57 -11.77 6.34
N LEU A 82 1.69 -12.77 6.41
CA LEU A 82 0.57 -12.86 5.46
C LEU A 82 -0.41 -11.71 5.61
N MET A 83 -0.72 -11.31 6.85
CA MET A 83 -1.55 -10.15 7.12
C MET A 83 -0.89 -8.89 6.54
N TRP A 84 0.40 -8.65 6.81
CA TRP A 84 1.09 -7.47 6.29
C TRP A 84 1.09 -7.40 4.76
N SER A 85 1.31 -8.53 4.09
CA SER A 85 1.21 -8.63 2.63
C SER A 85 -0.21 -8.38 2.12
N ALA A 86 -1.23 -8.93 2.79
CA ALA A 86 -2.63 -8.73 2.43
C ALA A 86 -3.11 -7.28 2.63
N LEU A 87 -2.66 -6.60 3.70
CA LEU A 87 -3.02 -5.21 3.98
C LEU A 87 -2.44 -4.23 2.95
N ASN A 88 -1.33 -4.58 2.31
CA ASN A 88 -0.72 -3.81 1.23
C ASN A 88 -1.04 -4.39 -0.16
N HIS A 89 -2.29 -4.82 -0.37
CA HIS A 89 -2.70 -5.41 -1.64
C HIS A 89 -2.42 -4.50 -2.83
N GLY A 90 -1.81 -5.06 -3.88
CA GLY A 90 -1.39 -4.32 -5.08
C GLY A 90 -0.05 -3.58 -4.91
N GLY A 91 0.51 -3.54 -3.70
CA GLY A 91 1.84 -3.01 -3.39
C GLY A 91 2.90 -4.10 -3.33
N ARG A 92 4.14 -3.69 -3.08
CA ARG A 92 5.27 -4.60 -2.85
C ARG A 92 5.61 -4.62 -1.38
N THR A 93 5.57 -5.80 -0.76
CA THR A 93 5.91 -5.99 0.65
C THR A 93 7.15 -6.87 0.76
N ILE A 94 8.17 -6.40 1.47
CA ILE A 94 9.45 -7.09 1.68
C ILE A 94 9.63 -7.31 3.17
N PHE A 95 10.03 -8.53 3.55
CA PHE A 95 10.37 -8.89 4.92
C PHE A 95 11.89 -9.00 5.08
N LEU A 96 12.44 -8.37 6.12
CA LEU A 96 13.83 -8.51 6.52
C LEU A 96 13.91 -9.44 7.73
N GLU A 97 14.67 -10.53 7.64
CA GLU A 97 14.83 -11.51 8.71
C GLU A 97 16.27 -12.03 8.78
N GLU A 98 16.78 -12.28 9.98
CA GLU A 98 18.17 -12.72 10.20
C GLU A 98 18.29 -14.25 10.24
N ASP A 99 17.27 -14.95 10.75
CA ASP A 99 17.28 -16.41 10.85
C ASP A 99 16.98 -17.08 9.50
N LYS A 100 18.03 -17.58 8.85
CA LYS A 100 17.95 -18.30 7.57
C LYS A 100 17.07 -19.55 7.63
N SER A 101 17.14 -20.30 8.73
CA SER A 101 16.38 -21.54 8.89
C SER A 101 14.88 -21.27 9.03
N TRP A 102 14.53 -20.16 9.68
CA TRP A 102 13.17 -19.68 9.78
C TRP A 102 12.64 -19.16 8.44
N ILE A 103 13.45 -18.42 7.69
CA ILE A 103 13.13 -17.98 6.32
C ILE A 103 12.79 -19.17 5.43
N GLU A 104 13.60 -20.24 5.45
CA GLU A 104 13.35 -21.42 4.64
C GLU A 104 12.04 -22.13 5.01
N GLN A 105 11.76 -22.27 6.30
CA GLN A 105 10.50 -22.87 6.79
C GLN A 105 9.27 -22.05 6.38
N ILE A 106 9.34 -20.73 6.48
CA ILE A 106 8.24 -19.85 6.08
C ILE A 106 8.07 -19.86 4.57
N LYS A 107 9.15 -19.84 3.78
CA LYS A 107 9.07 -19.94 2.31
C LYS A 107 8.44 -21.25 1.85
N GLN A 108 8.70 -22.37 2.52
CA GLN A 108 8.02 -23.64 2.22
C GLN A 108 6.52 -23.58 2.48
N LYS A 109 6.10 -22.92 3.56
CA LYS A 109 4.68 -22.80 3.93
C LYS A 109 3.95 -21.76 3.09
N LEU A 110 4.64 -20.67 2.76
CA LEU A 110 4.11 -19.44 2.18
C LEU A 110 5.04 -18.93 1.06
N PRO A 111 5.05 -19.60 -0.10
CA PRO A 111 5.97 -19.28 -1.19
C PRO A 111 5.75 -17.90 -1.83
N SER A 112 4.64 -17.23 -1.51
CA SER A 112 4.29 -15.90 -2.04
C SER A 112 4.98 -14.74 -1.32
N LEU A 113 5.72 -14.98 -0.23
CA LEU A 113 6.37 -13.91 0.55
C LEU A 113 7.78 -13.61 0.03
N GLU A 114 8.07 -12.33 -0.24
CA GLU A 114 9.42 -11.85 -0.54
C GLU A 114 10.17 -11.57 0.78
N SER A 115 11.22 -12.35 1.06
CA SER A 115 12.11 -12.09 2.18
C SER A 115 13.59 -12.03 1.76
N ILE A 116 14.30 -11.08 2.37
CA ILE A 116 15.73 -10.83 2.21
C ILE A 116 16.43 -10.93 3.56
N MET A 117 17.73 -11.22 3.52
CA MET A 117 18.64 -11.18 4.66
C MET A 117 19.35 -9.84 4.70
#